data_AF-A0A6G1K1A8-F1
#
_entry.id   AF-A0A6G1K1A8-F1
#
_cell.length_a   1.000
_cell.length_b   1.000
_cell.length_c   1.000
_cell.angle_alpha   90.00
_cell.angle_beta   90.00
_cell.angle_gamma   90.00
#
_symmetry.space_group_name_H-M   'P 1'
#
loop_
_entity.id
_entity.type
_entity.pdbx_description
1 polymer ?
#
loop_
_entity_poly.entity_id
_entity_poly.type
_entity_poly.pdbx_seq_one_letter_code
_entity_poly.pdbx_strand_id
1 'polypeptide(L)'
;MIDIHQDEGPDPKSYFTHSLLPSYIDPQNVSTKKKPFSLFNAQHFSHTLDVILPEEIYEIIRAQLEDESGVARSQYARVHMKLGELLQGDFFTEYIKKGNIMMLSEGRPLIDNVFSLYEGVLRLELDRPTYERCGLQGNPIEDGGKKHQKSRWVVEFDLRATSMLHGKKLFGRLEWACENVLNQSLTWLFYNFSLTSSESLSAGKEPISIHHPTIHPIMPVATRLDNVLLPIISLADLPNIYDQDTSLSLLEYLHLLSLGSPRICKGDRVDSFLSRYEIPEFGHGLAPKNMVRIRWRGFIPPRFARELFLSARKDGLKIAKEEQDGEGGTANQEDHRWIALTANAFEGFGGGWSVVQFAGRETLSWEYD
;
A
#
# COMPACT_ATOMS: atom_id res chain seq x y z
N MET A 1 -10.26 6.45 38.98
CA MET A 1 -10.07 5.31 38.06
C MET A 1 -11.05 5.56 36.94
N ILE A 2 -10.57 5.99 35.78
CA ILE A 2 -11.45 6.31 34.65
C ILE A 2 -11.81 4.96 34.04
N ASP A 3 -13.05 4.52 34.25
CA ASP A 3 -13.62 3.38 33.53
C ASP A 3 -13.74 3.78 32.06
N ILE A 4 -12.74 3.39 31.28
CA ILE A 4 -12.85 3.39 29.82
C ILE A 4 -13.73 2.18 29.52
N HIS A 5 -15.02 2.42 29.31
CA HIS A 5 -15.94 1.40 28.83
C HIS A 5 -15.31 0.76 27.58
N GLN A 6 -15.00 -0.53 27.67
CA GLN A 6 -14.69 -1.32 26.48
C GLN A 6 -15.98 -1.38 25.67
N ASP A 7 -15.96 -0.78 24.49
CA ASP A 7 -17.06 -0.86 23.55
C ASP A 7 -17.26 -2.33 23.19
N GLU A 8 -18.43 -2.89 23.52
CA GLU A 8 -18.79 -4.29 23.21
C GLU A 8 -19.19 -4.48 21.73
N GLY A 9 -19.09 -3.40 20.93
CA GLY A 9 -19.29 -3.43 19.49
C GLY A 9 -18.24 -4.28 18.74
N PRO A 10 -18.52 -4.66 17.49
CA PRO A 10 -17.52 -5.28 16.64
C PRO A 10 -16.34 -4.32 16.42
N ASP A 11 -15.14 -4.87 16.25
CA ASP A 11 -13.95 -4.07 15.95
C ASP A 11 -14.21 -3.16 14.73
N PRO A 12 -13.86 -1.86 14.81
CA PRO A 12 -14.12 -0.93 13.73
C PRO A 12 -13.32 -1.34 12.49
N LYS A 13 -14.04 -1.51 11.38
CA LYS A 13 -13.47 -1.97 10.09
C LYS A 13 -12.79 -0.89 9.28
N SER A 14 -12.92 0.38 9.70
CA SER A 14 -12.24 1.49 9.06
C SER A 14 -11.88 2.57 10.08
N TYR A 15 -10.70 3.14 9.90
CA TYR A 15 -10.18 4.22 10.72
C TYR A 15 -9.97 5.45 9.85
N PHE A 16 -10.61 6.56 10.23
CA PHE A 16 -10.45 7.86 9.60
C PHE A 16 -9.44 8.71 10.38
N THR A 17 -8.61 9.47 9.67
CA THR A 17 -7.68 10.43 10.27
C THR A 17 -7.56 11.69 9.40
N HIS A 18 -7.73 12.84 10.05
CA HIS A 18 -7.32 14.14 9.52
C HIS A 18 -5.90 14.47 9.98
N SER A 19 -5.07 15.01 9.09
CA SER A 19 -3.71 15.43 9.40
C SER A 19 -3.26 16.64 8.59
N LEU A 20 -2.36 17.43 9.21
CA LEU A 20 -1.72 18.59 8.59
C LEU A 20 -0.28 18.25 8.23
N LEU A 21 0.01 18.29 6.93
CA LEU A 21 1.38 18.17 6.45
C LEU A 21 2.14 19.50 6.56
N PRO A 22 3.47 19.46 6.75
CA PRO A 22 4.26 20.67 6.70
C PRO A 22 4.33 21.21 5.28
N SER A 23 4.58 22.52 5.14
CA SER A 23 4.77 23.19 3.85
C SER A 23 5.87 22.53 3.02
N TYR A 24 7.02 22.33 3.65
CA TYR A 24 8.17 21.64 3.10
C TYR A 24 8.28 20.24 3.69
N ILE A 25 8.43 19.25 2.80
CA ILE A 25 8.72 17.86 3.14
C ILE A 25 10.00 17.51 2.42
N ASP A 26 11.03 17.14 3.17
CA ASP A 26 12.24 16.56 2.58
C ASP A 26 11.90 15.15 2.04
N PRO A 27 11.98 14.92 0.72
CA PRO A 27 11.66 13.61 0.15
C PRO A 27 12.58 12.50 0.66
N GLN A 28 13.78 12.83 1.15
CA GLN A 28 14.73 11.86 1.69
C GLN A 28 14.45 11.53 3.16
N ASN A 29 13.85 12.47 3.91
CA ASN A 29 13.64 12.36 5.35
C ASN A 29 12.17 12.59 5.73
N VAL A 30 11.31 11.75 5.18
CA VAL A 30 9.86 11.79 5.42
C VAL A 30 9.52 11.24 6.80
N SER A 31 8.53 11.84 7.48
CA SER A 31 8.07 11.33 8.78
C SER A 31 7.57 9.89 8.65
N THR A 32 8.11 8.96 9.44
CA THR A 32 7.69 7.55 9.40
C THR A 32 6.46 7.26 10.26
N LYS A 33 6.12 8.17 11.19
CA LYS A 33 5.08 7.97 12.21
C LYS A 33 3.78 8.72 11.92
N LYS A 34 3.83 9.80 11.14
CA LYS A 34 2.66 10.63 10.84
C LYS A 34 1.95 10.13 9.59
N LYS A 35 0.61 10.17 9.61
CA LYS A 35 -0.21 9.96 8.42
C LYS A 35 0.06 11.10 7.40
N PRO A 36 0.01 10.82 6.09
CA PRO A 36 -0.31 9.52 5.47
C PRO A 36 0.89 8.57 5.38
N PHE A 37 2.11 9.01 5.69
CA PHE A 37 3.31 8.21 5.48
C PHE A 37 3.39 6.93 6.33
N SER A 38 2.85 6.96 7.55
CA SER A 38 2.73 5.73 8.35
C SER A 38 1.79 4.70 7.74
N LEU A 39 0.75 5.09 6.98
CA LEU A 39 -0.07 4.15 6.21
C LEU A 39 0.73 3.47 5.13
N PHE A 40 1.44 4.28 4.33
CA PHE A 40 2.23 3.76 3.23
C PHE A 40 3.25 2.74 3.74
N ASN A 41 3.93 3.05 4.83
CA ASN A 41 4.94 2.18 5.44
C ASN A 41 4.35 0.93 6.09
N ALA A 42 3.13 0.98 6.64
CA ALA A 42 2.49 -0.16 7.28
C ALA A 42 2.06 -1.24 6.26
N GLN A 43 1.69 -0.84 5.04
CA GLN A 43 1.27 -1.78 4.00
C GLN A 43 2.43 -2.26 3.14
N HIS A 44 3.13 -3.29 3.63
CA HIS A 44 4.34 -3.83 2.96
C HIS A 44 4.07 -4.38 1.55
N PHE A 45 2.92 -5.02 1.32
CA PHE A 45 2.64 -5.76 0.08
C PHE A 45 1.40 -5.22 -0.62
N SER A 46 1.56 -4.20 -1.47
CA SER A 46 0.45 -3.64 -2.25
C SER A 46 0.32 -4.34 -3.60
N HIS A 47 -0.90 -4.78 -3.95
CA HIS A 47 -1.18 -5.36 -5.27
C HIS A 47 -1.61 -4.28 -6.28
N THR A 48 -2.49 -3.37 -5.85
CA THR A 48 -3.05 -2.31 -6.70
C THR A 48 -2.85 -0.97 -6.02
N LEU A 49 -2.43 0.02 -6.81
CA LEU A 49 -2.36 1.42 -6.40
C LEU A 49 -3.06 2.27 -7.45
N ASP A 50 -3.97 3.13 -7.01
CA ASP A 50 -4.65 4.11 -7.84
C ASP A 50 -4.28 5.52 -7.39
N VAL A 51 -4.06 6.39 -8.36
CA VAL A 51 -4.05 7.85 -8.20
C VAL A 51 -5.24 8.39 -8.99
N ILE A 52 -6.12 9.12 -8.33
CA ILE A 52 -7.28 9.78 -8.93
C ILE A 52 -7.12 11.28 -8.77
N LEU A 53 -7.22 12.00 -9.86
CA LEU A 53 -7.02 13.45 -9.87
C LEU A 53 -7.78 14.09 -11.04
N PRO A 54 -8.06 15.40 -10.94
CA PRO A 54 -8.61 16.17 -12.05
C PRO A 54 -7.73 16.12 -13.31
N GLU A 55 -8.37 16.13 -14.49
CA GLU A 55 -7.67 16.10 -15.78
C GLU A 55 -6.62 17.22 -15.91
N GLU A 56 -6.87 18.40 -15.35
CA GLU A 56 -5.92 19.51 -15.44
C GLU A 56 -4.65 19.26 -14.62
N ILE A 57 -4.77 18.55 -13.50
CA ILE A 57 -3.61 18.14 -12.69
C ILE A 57 -2.85 17.02 -13.40
N TYR A 58 -3.56 16.12 -14.09
CA TYR A 58 -2.94 15.02 -14.83
C TYR A 58 -1.99 15.57 -15.88
N GLU A 59 -2.45 16.52 -16.69
CA GLU A 59 -1.64 17.10 -17.77
C GLU A 59 -0.36 17.79 -17.25
N ILE A 60 -0.35 18.29 -16.01
CA ILE A 60 0.85 18.87 -15.38
C ILE A 60 1.89 17.79 -15.06
N ILE A 61 1.47 16.66 -14.49
CA ILE A 61 2.38 15.62 -14.00
C ILE A 61 2.63 14.49 -15.00
N ARG A 62 1.87 14.44 -16.10
CA ARG A 62 1.86 13.37 -17.09
C ARG A 62 3.26 13.01 -17.59
N ALA A 63 4.05 14.01 -17.98
CA ALA A 63 5.40 13.79 -18.49
C ALA A 63 6.31 13.07 -17.47
N GLN A 64 6.16 13.38 -16.18
CA GLN A 64 6.93 12.71 -15.11
C GLN A 64 6.46 11.28 -14.87
N LEU A 65 5.17 11.02 -15.04
CA LEU A 65 4.60 9.68 -14.91
C LEU A 65 4.98 8.77 -16.10
N GLU A 66 5.12 9.36 -17.28
CA GLU A 66 5.49 8.65 -18.51
C GLU A 66 6.99 8.35 -18.61
N ASP A 67 7.84 9.13 -17.93
CA ASP A 67 9.31 8.94 -17.87
C ASP A 67 9.69 7.52 -17.43
N GLU A 68 10.45 6.82 -18.28
CA GLU A 68 10.92 5.46 -18.04
C GLU A 68 11.85 5.35 -16.82
N SER A 69 12.57 6.43 -16.51
CA SER A 69 13.45 6.54 -15.34
C SER A 69 12.77 7.19 -14.13
N GLY A 70 11.47 7.53 -14.27
CA GLY A 70 10.70 8.24 -13.27
C GLY A 70 10.19 7.37 -12.12
N VAL A 71 9.71 8.04 -11.06
CA VAL A 71 9.16 7.40 -9.84
C VAL A 71 7.90 6.57 -10.08
N ALA A 72 7.27 6.70 -11.24
CA ALA A 72 6.06 5.98 -11.64
C ALA A 72 6.33 4.66 -12.35
N ARG A 73 7.61 4.29 -12.55
CA ARG A 73 8.03 3.05 -13.20
C ARG A 73 8.87 2.23 -12.24
N SER A 74 8.59 0.95 -12.19
CA SER A 74 9.42 -0.01 -11.46
C SER A 74 9.23 -1.40 -12.05
N GLN A 75 9.88 -2.40 -11.47
CA GLN A 75 9.69 -3.79 -11.85
C GLN A 75 9.81 -4.70 -10.63
N TYR A 76 9.20 -5.87 -10.73
CA TYR A 76 9.38 -6.97 -9.80
C TYR A 76 9.67 -8.25 -10.59
N ALA A 77 10.18 -9.27 -9.93
CA ALA A 77 10.35 -10.59 -10.52
C ALA A 77 9.39 -11.60 -9.90
N ARG A 78 9.02 -12.58 -10.71
CA ARG A 78 8.44 -13.83 -10.25
C ARG A 78 9.48 -14.94 -10.41
N VAL A 79 9.69 -15.73 -9.38
CA VAL A 79 10.72 -16.78 -9.33
C VAL A 79 10.17 -18.04 -8.70
N HIS A 80 10.72 -19.20 -9.08
CA HIS A 80 10.40 -20.48 -8.44
C HIS A 80 11.61 -20.97 -7.66
N MET A 81 11.49 -21.03 -6.34
CA MET A 81 12.60 -21.39 -5.45
C MET A 81 12.09 -21.92 -4.10
N LYS A 82 12.95 -22.62 -3.38
CA LYS A 82 12.67 -23.13 -2.03
C LYS A 82 12.96 -22.06 -1.00
N LEU A 83 12.27 -22.14 0.15
CA LEU A 83 12.51 -21.22 1.26
C LEU A 83 13.97 -21.24 1.74
N GLY A 84 14.58 -22.44 1.82
CA GLY A 84 15.96 -22.61 2.28
C GLY A 84 17.01 -21.91 1.41
N GLU A 85 16.72 -21.67 0.14
CA GLU A 85 17.65 -21.00 -0.79
C GLU A 85 17.82 -19.50 -0.44
N LEU A 86 16.86 -18.90 0.29
CA LEU A 86 17.00 -17.55 0.86
C LEU A 86 18.13 -17.46 1.91
N LEU A 87 18.47 -18.59 2.54
CA LEU A 87 19.38 -18.66 3.68
C LEU A 87 20.80 -19.02 3.27
N GLN A 88 21.08 -19.12 1.97
CA GLN A 88 22.33 -19.66 1.43
C GLN A 88 23.10 -18.64 0.59
N GLY A 89 24.43 -18.79 0.62
CA GLY A 89 25.36 -18.17 -0.32
C GLY A 89 25.21 -16.66 -0.51
N ASP A 90 25.34 -16.25 -1.76
CA ASP A 90 25.28 -14.84 -2.16
C ASP A 90 23.89 -14.25 -1.99
N PHE A 91 22.83 -15.06 -2.09
CA PHE A 91 21.47 -14.57 -1.85
C PHE A 91 21.34 -14.01 -0.43
N PHE A 92 21.71 -14.80 0.58
CA PHE A 92 21.64 -14.39 1.97
C PHE A 92 22.57 -13.20 2.26
N THR A 93 23.78 -13.23 1.72
CA THR A 93 24.79 -12.20 2.00
C THR A 93 24.44 -10.87 1.34
N GLU A 94 24.15 -10.86 0.05
CA GLU A 94 23.94 -9.63 -0.72
C GLU A 94 22.55 -9.04 -0.49
N TYR A 95 21.48 -9.84 -0.40
CA TYR A 95 20.14 -9.30 -0.25
C TYR A 95 19.69 -9.10 1.19
N ILE A 96 20.07 -10.00 2.10
CA ILE A 96 19.55 -9.98 3.48
C ILE A 96 20.48 -9.17 4.38
N LYS A 97 21.79 -9.47 4.35
CA LYS A 97 22.76 -8.84 5.25
C LYS A 97 23.22 -7.45 4.79
N LYS A 98 23.45 -7.26 3.49
CA LYS A 98 23.94 -5.99 2.93
C LYS A 98 22.83 -5.16 2.30
N GLY A 99 21.96 -5.81 1.54
CA GLY A 99 20.91 -5.18 0.76
C GLY A 99 19.56 -5.10 1.47
N ASN A 100 18.54 -4.76 0.69
CA ASN A 100 17.16 -4.76 1.13
C ASN A 100 16.27 -5.29 0.00
N ILE A 101 15.50 -6.32 0.31
CA ILE A 101 14.55 -6.92 -0.62
C ILE A 101 13.20 -7.11 0.07
N MET A 102 12.19 -7.31 -0.76
CA MET A 102 10.84 -7.69 -0.35
C MET A 102 10.46 -8.95 -1.12
N MET A 103 9.90 -9.94 -0.43
CA MET A 103 9.41 -11.16 -1.07
C MET A 103 8.11 -11.65 -0.46
N LEU A 104 7.30 -12.29 -1.29
CA LEU A 104 6.01 -12.89 -0.93
C LEU A 104 5.85 -14.21 -1.67
N SER A 105 5.62 -15.31 -0.95
CA SER A 105 5.32 -16.60 -1.57
C SER A 105 3.88 -16.66 -2.05
N GLU A 106 3.59 -17.58 -2.95
CA GLU A 106 2.22 -17.97 -3.26
C GLU A 106 1.52 -18.62 -2.04
N GLY A 107 0.19 -18.64 -2.10
CA GLY A 107 -0.69 -19.21 -1.08
C GLY A 107 -1.73 -18.20 -0.59
N ARG A 108 -2.80 -18.70 0.02
CA ARG A 108 -3.84 -17.89 0.66
C ARG A 108 -3.56 -17.80 2.16
N PRO A 109 -3.41 -16.59 2.72
CA PRO A 109 -3.30 -16.42 4.16
C PRO A 109 -4.48 -17.05 4.89
N LEU A 110 -4.24 -17.49 6.12
CA LEU A 110 -5.14 -18.25 6.97
C LEU A 110 -5.54 -19.64 6.44
N ILE A 111 -5.10 -20.04 5.23
CA ILE A 111 -5.45 -21.33 4.61
C ILE A 111 -4.21 -22.15 4.24
N ASP A 112 -3.31 -21.58 3.47
CA ASP A 112 -2.09 -22.24 2.99
C ASP A 112 -0.87 -21.81 3.83
N ASN A 113 0.24 -22.54 3.76
CA ASN A 113 1.48 -22.08 4.38
C ASN A 113 2.05 -20.94 3.51
N VAL A 114 2.20 -19.75 4.08
CA VAL A 114 2.65 -18.57 3.34
C VAL A 114 3.85 -17.95 4.02
N PHE A 115 4.76 -17.44 3.20
CA PHE A 115 6.03 -16.89 3.63
C PHE A 115 6.21 -15.49 3.07
N SER A 116 6.71 -14.59 3.91
CA SER A 116 6.99 -13.23 3.49
C SER A 116 8.31 -12.76 4.09
N LEU A 117 9.04 -11.95 3.32
CA LEU A 117 10.28 -11.34 3.74
C LEU A 117 10.18 -9.84 3.50
N TYR A 118 10.35 -9.04 4.55
CA TYR A 118 10.40 -7.58 4.44
C TYR A 118 11.39 -7.04 5.45
N GLU A 119 12.29 -6.15 4.99
CA GLU A 119 13.34 -5.54 5.82
C GLU A 119 14.19 -6.54 6.63
N GLY A 120 14.44 -7.72 6.06
CA GLY A 120 15.22 -8.79 6.69
C GLY A 120 14.44 -9.63 7.70
N VAL A 121 13.17 -9.32 7.95
CA VAL A 121 12.29 -10.13 8.79
C VAL A 121 11.59 -11.18 7.92
N LEU A 122 11.92 -12.44 8.15
CA LEU A 122 11.25 -13.58 7.54
C LEU A 122 10.09 -14.01 8.44
N ARG A 123 8.87 -13.91 7.92
CA ARG A 123 7.64 -14.36 8.58
C ARG A 123 7.14 -15.63 7.89
N LEU A 124 6.89 -16.66 8.68
CA LEU A 124 6.31 -17.94 8.25
C LEU A 124 4.94 -18.09 8.89
N GLU A 125 3.91 -18.23 8.06
CA GLU A 125 2.58 -18.60 8.51
C GLU A 125 2.34 -20.07 8.22
N LEU A 126 2.14 -20.85 9.27
CA LEU A 126 2.12 -22.30 9.21
C LEU A 126 0.83 -22.87 9.78
N ASP A 127 0.31 -23.89 9.13
CA ASP A 127 -0.68 -24.77 9.72
C ASP A 127 -0.11 -25.55 10.91
N ARG A 128 -1.01 -26.08 11.75
CA ARG A 128 -0.62 -26.84 12.94
C ARG A 128 0.35 -27.99 12.64
N PRO A 129 0.07 -28.91 11.69
CA PRO A 129 0.92 -30.07 11.47
C PRO A 129 2.32 -29.69 10.97
N THR A 130 2.43 -28.64 10.14
CA THR A 130 3.72 -28.17 9.64
C THR A 130 4.49 -27.45 10.74
N TYR A 131 3.83 -26.60 11.52
CA TYR A 131 4.43 -25.94 12.68
C TYR A 131 5.03 -26.94 13.69
N GLU A 132 4.26 -27.95 14.09
CA GLU A 132 4.71 -28.98 15.05
C GLU A 132 5.89 -29.79 14.51
N ARG A 133 5.91 -30.12 13.20
CA ARG A 133 7.05 -30.82 12.56
C ARG A 133 8.29 -29.94 12.43
N CYS A 134 8.12 -28.65 12.16
CA CYS A 134 9.24 -27.71 12.05
C CYS A 134 9.96 -27.52 13.39
N GLY A 135 9.23 -27.64 14.51
CA GLY A 135 9.82 -27.46 15.85
C GLY A 135 10.33 -26.04 16.11
N LEU A 136 9.76 -25.04 15.42
CA LEU A 136 10.13 -23.63 15.54
C LEU A 136 9.30 -22.93 16.62
N GLN A 137 9.82 -21.84 17.17
CA GLN A 137 9.10 -21.05 18.16
C GLN A 137 8.24 -20.01 17.45
N GLY A 138 6.91 -20.09 17.62
CA GLY A 138 5.97 -19.16 17.00
C GLY A 138 4.79 -18.85 17.92
N ASN A 139 4.00 -17.85 17.54
CA ASN A 139 2.80 -17.43 18.24
C ASN A 139 1.57 -17.95 17.47
N PRO A 140 0.57 -18.51 18.15
CA PRO A 140 -0.65 -18.93 17.48
C PRO A 140 -1.50 -17.71 17.10
N ILE A 141 -2.08 -17.73 15.90
CA ILE A 141 -2.97 -16.66 15.40
C ILE A 141 -4.42 -17.14 15.33
N GLU A 142 -5.34 -16.19 15.32
CA GLU A 142 -6.75 -16.46 15.09
C GLU A 142 -7.00 -16.65 13.59
N ASP A 143 -7.77 -17.67 13.23
CA ASP A 143 -8.02 -18.13 11.87
C ASP A 143 -9.51 -18.04 11.48
N GLY A 144 -10.33 -17.36 12.30
CA GLY A 144 -11.79 -17.36 12.17
C GLY A 144 -12.45 -18.71 12.50
N GLY A 145 -11.70 -19.67 13.04
CA GLY A 145 -12.17 -20.98 13.47
C GLY A 145 -12.84 -20.98 14.85
N LYS A 146 -13.14 -22.18 15.38
CA LYS A 146 -13.71 -22.30 16.73
C LYS A 146 -12.76 -21.67 17.75
N LYS A 147 -13.29 -20.80 18.63
CA LYS A 147 -12.60 -20.05 19.70
C LYS A 147 -11.58 -20.85 20.55
N HIS A 148 -11.66 -22.18 20.58
CA HIS A 148 -10.77 -23.06 21.35
C HIS A 148 -9.82 -23.94 20.52
N GLN A 149 -9.81 -23.83 19.19
CA GLN A 149 -8.95 -24.62 18.32
C GLN A 149 -8.18 -23.71 17.37
N LYS A 150 -7.05 -23.18 17.85
CA LYS A 150 -6.13 -22.41 17.00
C LYS A 150 -5.52 -23.34 15.96
N SER A 151 -5.71 -23.05 14.67
CA SER A 151 -5.18 -23.90 13.59
C SER A 151 -3.87 -23.41 12.98
N ARG A 152 -3.46 -22.16 13.26
CA ARG A 152 -2.30 -21.53 12.63
C ARG A 152 -1.34 -20.84 13.60
N TRP A 153 -0.08 -20.82 13.19
CA TRP A 153 1.04 -20.22 13.91
C TRP A 153 1.85 -19.31 13.01
N VAL A 154 2.33 -18.22 13.58
CA VAL A 154 3.27 -17.30 12.95
C VAL A 154 4.62 -17.43 13.63
N VAL A 155 5.65 -17.65 12.82
CA VAL A 155 7.05 -17.72 13.24
C VAL A 155 7.79 -16.57 12.55
N GLU A 156 8.53 -15.78 13.32
CA GLU A 156 9.27 -14.63 12.78
C GLU A 156 10.75 -14.71 13.13
N PHE A 157 11.58 -14.42 12.13
CA PHE A 157 13.03 -14.36 12.27
C PHE A 157 13.54 -13.04 11.70
N ASP A 158 14.16 -12.22 12.55
CA ASP A 158 15.05 -11.16 12.06
C ASP A 158 16.35 -11.82 11.54
N LEU A 159 16.41 -12.01 10.22
CA LEU A 159 17.55 -12.62 9.54
C LEU A 159 18.79 -11.74 9.57
N ARG A 160 18.71 -10.47 10.00
CA ARG A 160 19.88 -9.58 10.16
C ARG A 160 20.50 -9.70 11.56
N ALA A 161 19.78 -10.25 12.54
CA ALA A 161 20.28 -10.46 13.88
C ALA A 161 21.57 -11.31 13.92
N THR A 162 22.40 -11.09 14.96
CA THR A 162 23.66 -11.82 15.18
C THR A 162 23.45 -13.31 15.47
N SER A 163 22.24 -13.70 15.89
CA SER A 163 21.82 -15.10 16.04
C SER A 163 21.50 -15.81 14.72
N MET A 164 21.33 -15.06 13.62
CA MET A 164 21.02 -15.57 12.28
C MET A 164 22.28 -15.59 11.41
N LEU A 165 23.22 -16.43 11.82
CA LEU A 165 24.47 -16.72 11.11
C LEU A 165 24.69 -18.22 11.11
N HIS A 166 25.33 -18.74 10.06
CA HIS A 166 25.68 -20.16 9.98
C HIS A 166 26.44 -20.62 11.23
N GLY A 167 26.11 -21.82 11.71
CA GLY A 167 26.68 -22.40 12.94
C GLY A 167 26.01 -21.94 14.25
N LYS A 168 25.12 -20.96 14.22
CA LYS A 168 24.29 -20.62 15.40
C LYS A 168 23.13 -21.60 15.53
N LYS A 169 22.80 -21.99 16.77
CA LYS A 169 21.75 -22.99 17.05
C LYS A 169 20.39 -22.60 16.49
N LEU A 170 20.00 -21.33 16.61
CA LEU A 170 18.70 -20.85 16.14
C LEU A 170 18.62 -20.88 14.61
N PHE A 171 19.65 -20.36 13.94
CA PHE A 171 19.74 -20.40 12.48
C PHE A 171 19.77 -21.84 11.95
N GLY A 172 20.56 -22.72 12.57
CA GLY A 172 20.61 -24.14 12.20
C GLY A 172 19.27 -24.88 12.34
N ARG A 173 18.40 -24.47 13.28
CA ARG A 173 17.02 -25.00 13.35
C ARG A 173 16.16 -24.54 12.19
N LEU A 174 16.29 -23.28 11.78
CA LEU A 174 15.59 -22.75 10.61
C LEU A 174 16.10 -23.43 9.32
N GLU A 175 17.41 -23.59 9.16
CA GLU A 175 18.01 -24.34 8.04
C GLU A 175 17.47 -25.77 8.00
N TRP A 176 17.49 -26.48 9.14
CA TRP A 176 16.95 -27.84 9.24
C TRP A 176 15.47 -27.90 8.85
N ALA A 177 14.65 -26.96 9.33
CA ALA A 177 13.24 -26.90 8.97
C ALA A 177 13.05 -26.69 7.47
N CYS A 178 13.86 -25.83 6.84
CA CYS A 178 13.83 -25.58 5.39
C CYS A 178 14.26 -26.80 4.57
N GLU A 179 15.19 -27.61 5.06
CA GLU A 179 15.67 -28.81 4.37
C GLU A 179 14.72 -30.00 4.50
N ASN A 180 14.11 -30.16 5.67
CA ASN A 180 13.39 -31.39 6.02
C ASN A 180 11.87 -31.25 5.96
N VAL A 181 11.32 -30.05 6.19
CA VAL A 181 9.86 -29.84 6.31
C VAL A 181 9.36 -28.81 5.28
N LEU A 182 9.98 -27.63 5.21
CA LEU A 182 9.64 -26.52 4.32
C LEU A 182 10.47 -26.57 3.03
N ASN A 183 10.61 -27.77 2.46
CA ASN A 183 11.54 -28.06 1.36
C ASN A 183 10.89 -28.05 -0.03
N GLN A 184 9.63 -27.64 -0.10
CA GLN A 184 8.88 -27.49 -1.35
C GLN A 184 9.33 -26.22 -2.08
N SER A 185 9.41 -26.31 -3.40
CA SER A 185 9.61 -25.14 -4.26
C SER A 185 8.29 -24.40 -4.38
N LEU A 186 8.36 -23.07 -4.27
CA LEU A 186 7.20 -22.19 -4.33
C LEU A 186 7.44 -21.12 -5.37
N THR A 187 6.34 -20.56 -5.88
CA THR A 187 6.37 -19.29 -6.61
C THR A 187 6.54 -18.16 -5.60
N TRP A 188 7.47 -17.25 -5.89
CA TRP A 188 7.70 -16.03 -5.12
C TRP A 188 7.61 -14.81 -6.00
N LEU A 189 7.06 -13.74 -5.43
CA LEU A 189 7.28 -12.38 -5.89
C LEU A 189 8.53 -11.82 -5.20
N PHE A 190 9.35 -11.11 -5.97
CA PHE A 190 10.61 -10.54 -5.53
C PHE A 190 10.72 -9.07 -5.97
N TYR A 191 11.12 -8.22 -5.05
CA TYR A 191 11.45 -6.83 -5.31
C TYR A 191 12.75 -6.46 -4.62
N ASN A 192 13.65 -5.77 -5.33
CA ASN A 192 14.92 -5.29 -4.79
C ASN A 192 14.92 -3.76 -4.76
N PHE A 193 15.20 -3.19 -3.58
CA PHE A 193 15.16 -1.74 -3.37
C PHE A 193 16.40 -1.00 -3.89
N SER A 194 17.41 -1.72 -4.42
CA SER A 194 18.59 -1.11 -5.02
C SER A 194 18.22 -0.29 -6.26
N LEU A 195 18.77 0.91 -6.38
CA LEU A 195 18.55 1.80 -7.52
C LEU A 195 19.07 1.20 -8.84
N THR A 196 20.10 0.37 -8.77
CA THR A 196 20.67 -0.32 -9.94
C THR A 196 19.95 -1.62 -10.27
N SER A 197 18.96 -2.03 -9.45
CA SER A 197 18.33 -3.35 -9.59
C SER A 197 17.65 -3.53 -10.93
N SER A 198 17.01 -2.49 -11.47
CA SER A 198 16.30 -2.58 -12.74
C SER A 198 17.21 -3.08 -13.87
N GLU A 199 18.41 -2.50 -13.96
CA GLU A 199 19.42 -2.86 -14.94
C GLU A 199 20.11 -4.19 -14.60
N SER A 200 20.48 -4.41 -13.33
CA SER A 200 21.21 -5.62 -12.93
C SER A 200 20.38 -6.89 -13.03
N LEU A 201 19.09 -6.81 -12.70
CA LEU A 201 18.15 -7.92 -12.81
C LEU A 201 17.92 -8.28 -14.27
N SER A 202 17.69 -7.27 -15.13
CA SER A 202 17.51 -7.46 -16.57
C SER A 202 18.76 -8.02 -17.27
N ALA A 203 19.94 -7.66 -16.76
CA ALA A 203 21.23 -8.17 -17.25
C ALA A 203 21.61 -9.54 -16.68
N GLY A 204 20.80 -10.14 -15.79
CA GLY A 204 21.09 -11.43 -15.16
C GLY A 204 22.33 -11.42 -14.25
N LYS A 205 22.66 -10.26 -13.67
CA LYS A 205 23.84 -10.07 -12.80
C LYS A 205 23.54 -10.20 -11.31
N GLU A 206 22.27 -10.36 -10.97
CA GLU A 206 21.78 -10.43 -9.60
C GLU A 206 21.83 -11.88 -9.06
N PRO A 207 22.07 -12.10 -7.75
CA PRO A 207 22.10 -13.45 -7.17
C PRO A 207 20.86 -14.30 -7.47
N ILE A 208 19.68 -13.66 -7.59
CA ILE A 208 18.43 -14.35 -7.93
C ILE A 208 18.40 -14.92 -9.36
N SER A 209 19.33 -14.53 -10.23
CA SER A 209 19.36 -14.94 -11.66
C SER A 209 19.54 -16.45 -11.85
N ILE A 210 20.09 -17.16 -10.86
CA ILE A 210 20.22 -18.62 -10.85
C ILE A 210 18.86 -19.31 -11.00
N HIS A 211 17.79 -18.67 -10.53
CA HIS A 211 16.43 -19.20 -10.57
C HIS A 211 15.63 -18.74 -11.81
N HIS A 212 16.29 -18.14 -12.80
CA HIS A 212 15.67 -17.69 -14.06
C HIS A 212 14.40 -16.84 -13.83
N PRO A 213 14.50 -15.71 -13.12
CA PRO A 213 13.35 -14.88 -12.77
C PRO A 213 12.60 -14.37 -14.01
N THR A 214 11.27 -14.36 -13.94
CA THR A 214 10.42 -13.68 -14.92
C THR A 214 10.19 -12.25 -14.47
N ILE A 215 10.64 -11.27 -15.24
CA ILE A 215 10.51 -9.85 -14.90
C ILE A 215 9.12 -9.33 -15.31
N HIS A 216 8.49 -8.58 -14.41
CA HIS A 216 7.18 -7.97 -14.59
C HIS A 216 7.27 -6.46 -14.36
N PRO A 217 6.91 -5.63 -15.35
CA PRO A 217 6.97 -4.19 -15.20
C PRO A 217 5.77 -3.66 -14.40
N ILE A 218 6.02 -2.67 -13.55
CA ILE A 218 5.02 -1.87 -12.84
C ILE A 218 4.90 -0.55 -13.60
N MET A 219 3.78 -0.37 -14.30
CA MET A 219 3.57 0.75 -15.22
C MET A 219 2.23 1.44 -14.97
N PRO A 220 2.15 2.76 -15.21
CA PRO A 220 0.90 3.50 -15.07
C PRO A 220 -0.07 3.14 -16.20
N VAL A 221 -1.33 2.89 -15.85
CA VAL A 221 -2.45 2.77 -16.78
C VAL A 221 -3.43 3.90 -16.49
N ALA A 222 -3.40 4.94 -17.32
CA ALA A 222 -4.33 6.07 -17.22
C ALA A 222 -5.69 5.73 -17.86
N THR A 223 -6.77 6.07 -17.18
CA THR A 223 -8.14 5.94 -17.65
C THR A 223 -8.86 7.25 -17.41
N ARG A 224 -9.35 7.86 -18.49
CA ARG A 224 -10.15 9.09 -18.45
C ARG A 224 -11.57 8.77 -17.98
N LEU A 225 -12.10 9.61 -17.11
CA LEU A 225 -13.46 9.55 -16.59
C LEU A 225 -14.15 10.86 -16.95
N ASP A 226 -15.03 10.82 -17.96
CA ASP A 226 -15.65 12.00 -18.53
C ASP A 226 -16.91 12.43 -17.78
N ASN A 227 -17.09 13.75 -17.61
CA ASN A 227 -18.29 14.35 -17.06
C ASN A 227 -18.75 13.71 -15.74
N VAL A 228 -17.80 13.45 -14.85
CA VAL A 228 -18.06 12.95 -13.50
C VAL A 228 -18.56 14.10 -12.63
N LEU A 229 -19.59 13.87 -11.84
CA LEU A 229 -20.09 14.81 -10.84
C LEU A 229 -19.18 14.75 -9.60
N LEU A 230 -18.42 15.81 -9.37
CA LEU A 230 -17.56 15.95 -8.21
C LEU A 230 -18.27 16.71 -7.07
N PRO A 231 -18.16 16.23 -5.82
CA PRO A 231 -18.44 17.06 -4.66
C PRO A 231 -17.54 18.29 -4.63
N ILE A 232 -18.13 19.46 -4.37
CA ILE A 232 -17.36 20.67 -4.06
C ILE A 232 -16.98 20.60 -2.59
N ILE A 233 -15.67 20.54 -2.30
CA ILE A 233 -15.15 20.50 -0.94
C ILE A 233 -14.40 21.81 -0.68
N SER A 234 -14.88 22.58 0.29
CA SER A 234 -14.21 23.78 0.81
C SER A 234 -13.28 23.41 1.97
N LEU A 235 -12.07 23.96 2.01
CA LEU A 235 -11.13 23.70 3.11
C LEU A 235 -11.64 24.28 4.44
N ALA A 236 -12.39 25.39 4.38
CA ALA A 236 -13.00 25.99 5.56
C ALA A 236 -14.02 25.06 6.23
N ASP A 237 -14.68 24.21 5.43
CA ASP A 237 -15.74 23.30 5.88
C ASP A 237 -15.28 21.86 6.01
N LEU A 238 -13.97 21.60 5.88
CA LEU A 238 -13.39 20.26 6.03
C LEU A 238 -13.77 19.58 7.37
N PRO A 239 -13.88 20.31 8.51
CA PRO A 239 -14.36 19.71 9.76
C PRO A 239 -15.76 19.07 9.68
N ASN A 240 -16.61 19.52 8.74
CA ASN A 240 -17.93 18.94 8.52
C ASN A 240 -17.87 17.55 7.85
N ILE A 241 -16.69 17.13 7.36
CA ILE A 241 -16.48 15.80 6.78
C ILE A 241 -15.99 14.80 7.85
N TYR A 242 -15.63 15.26 9.06
CA TYR A 242 -15.00 14.39 10.07
C TYR A 242 -15.97 13.47 10.78
N ASP A 243 -17.27 13.70 10.65
CA ASP A 243 -18.26 12.76 11.16
C ASP A 243 -18.21 11.44 10.38
N GLN A 244 -18.68 10.38 11.04
CA GLN A 244 -18.58 9.03 10.53
C GLN A 244 -19.31 8.85 9.18
N ASP A 245 -20.54 9.34 9.06
CA ASP A 245 -21.35 9.10 7.88
C ASP A 245 -20.83 9.89 6.67
N THR A 246 -20.41 11.14 6.88
CA THR A 246 -19.87 11.99 5.82
C THR A 246 -18.49 11.52 5.36
N SER A 247 -17.59 11.16 6.28
CA SER A 247 -16.27 10.63 5.93
C SER A 247 -16.37 9.29 5.18
N LEU A 248 -17.31 8.41 5.55
CA LEU A 248 -17.57 7.16 4.85
C LEU A 248 -18.21 7.40 3.48
N SER A 249 -19.12 8.36 3.36
CA SER A 249 -19.72 8.74 2.07
C SER A 249 -18.66 9.26 1.09
N LEU A 250 -17.68 10.04 1.57
CA LEU A 250 -16.53 10.45 0.76
C LEU A 250 -15.66 9.25 0.35
N LEU A 251 -15.39 8.32 1.28
CA LEU A 251 -14.63 7.10 0.97
C LEU A 251 -15.32 6.24 -0.11
N GLU A 252 -16.63 6.02 0.02
CA GLU A 252 -17.43 5.29 -0.97
C GLU A 252 -17.36 5.97 -2.34
N TYR A 253 -17.52 7.30 -2.39
CA TYR A 253 -17.39 8.07 -3.62
C TYR A 253 -16.01 7.91 -4.28
N LEU A 254 -14.91 7.93 -3.51
CA LEU A 254 -13.55 7.69 -4.01
C LEU A 254 -13.39 6.28 -4.60
N HIS A 255 -14.03 5.28 -3.99
CA HIS A 255 -14.01 3.90 -4.51
C HIS A 255 -14.83 3.78 -5.79
N LEU A 256 -15.96 4.48 -5.93
CA LEU A 256 -16.71 4.53 -7.18
C LEU A 256 -15.92 5.21 -8.31
N LEU A 257 -15.13 6.24 -7.99
CA LEU A 257 -14.16 6.85 -8.92
C LEU A 257 -13.09 5.82 -9.34
N SER A 258 -12.51 5.08 -8.39
CA SER A 258 -11.53 4.02 -8.67
C SER A 258 -12.11 2.92 -9.58
N LEU A 259 -13.38 2.55 -9.38
CA LEU A 259 -14.07 1.57 -10.20
C LEU A 259 -14.44 2.09 -11.60
N GLY A 260 -14.47 3.41 -11.81
CA GLY A 260 -15.01 4.03 -13.03
C GLY A 260 -16.52 3.79 -13.15
N SER A 261 -17.21 3.84 -12.02
CA SER A 261 -18.64 3.55 -11.94
C SER A 261 -19.47 4.54 -12.77
N PRO A 262 -20.51 4.12 -13.50
CA PRO A 262 -21.41 5.05 -14.19
C PRO A 262 -22.25 5.87 -13.19
N ARG A 263 -22.40 5.40 -11.94
CA ARG A 263 -23.23 6.06 -10.90
C ARG A 263 -22.79 7.51 -10.60
N ILE A 264 -21.53 7.84 -10.88
CA ILE A 264 -20.96 9.17 -10.63
C ILE A 264 -20.97 10.07 -11.88
N CYS A 265 -21.43 9.58 -13.04
CA CYS A 265 -21.49 10.37 -14.26
C CYS A 265 -22.74 11.27 -14.28
N LYS A 266 -22.60 12.52 -14.76
CA LYS A 266 -23.72 13.47 -14.87
C LYS A 266 -24.90 12.96 -15.73
N GLY A 267 -24.61 12.14 -16.73
CA GLY A 267 -25.61 11.59 -17.64
C GLY A 267 -26.32 10.35 -17.13
N ASP A 268 -26.00 9.90 -15.92
CA ASP A 268 -26.49 8.65 -15.40
C ASP A 268 -27.99 8.68 -15.04
N ARG A 269 -28.72 7.62 -15.42
CA ARG A 269 -30.17 7.49 -15.24
C ARG A 269 -30.51 6.06 -14.83
N VAL A 270 -30.32 5.75 -13.56
CA VAL A 270 -30.78 4.48 -13.00
C VAL A 270 -32.17 4.61 -12.41
N ASP A 271 -32.89 3.50 -12.43
CA ASP A 271 -34.11 3.37 -11.65
C ASP A 271 -33.78 3.35 -10.15
N SER A 272 -34.50 4.14 -9.35
CA SER A 272 -34.31 4.22 -7.89
C SER A 272 -34.65 2.92 -7.17
N PHE A 273 -35.42 2.02 -7.79
CA PHE A 273 -35.61 0.64 -7.31
C PHE A 273 -34.33 -0.21 -7.43
N LEU A 274 -33.42 0.12 -8.36
CA LEU A 274 -32.17 -0.62 -8.57
C LEU A 274 -30.99 -0.03 -7.78
N SER A 275 -30.92 1.30 -7.66
CA SER A 275 -29.86 1.97 -6.90
C SER A 275 -30.37 3.27 -6.30
N ARG A 276 -30.08 3.44 -5.00
CA ARG A 276 -30.39 4.65 -4.22
C ARG A 276 -29.14 5.45 -3.88
N TYR A 277 -28.01 5.10 -4.50
CA TYR A 277 -26.76 5.81 -4.25
C TYR A 277 -26.89 7.23 -4.80
N GLU A 278 -26.58 8.20 -3.95
CA GLU A 278 -26.52 9.62 -4.28
C GLU A 278 -25.10 10.12 -4.00
N ILE A 279 -24.61 11.02 -4.85
CA ILE A 279 -23.27 11.58 -4.69
C ILE A 279 -23.32 12.57 -3.52
N PRO A 280 -22.40 12.47 -2.55
CA PRO A 280 -22.43 13.39 -1.41
C PRO A 280 -22.14 14.82 -1.89
N GLU A 281 -22.95 15.80 -1.47
CA GLU A 281 -22.82 17.19 -1.90
C GLU A 281 -22.02 18.08 -0.93
N PHE A 282 -21.80 17.62 0.30
CA PHE A 282 -21.09 18.31 1.39
C PHE A 282 -21.51 19.79 1.59
N GLY A 283 -22.77 20.12 1.30
CA GLY A 283 -23.33 21.47 1.48
C GLY A 283 -23.01 22.49 0.39
N HIS A 284 -22.12 22.16 -0.55
CA HIS A 284 -21.67 23.07 -1.62
C HIS A 284 -22.10 22.65 -3.02
N GLY A 285 -22.77 21.50 -3.14
CA GLY A 285 -23.29 20.97 -4.40
C GLY A 285 -22.26 20.21 -5.22
N LEU A 286 -22.63 19.92 -6.46
CA LEU A 286 -21.85 19.09 -7.39
C LEU A 286 -21.42 19.87 -8.63
N ALA A 287 -20.19 19.64 -9.08
CA ALA A 287 -19.68 20.20 -10.32
C ALA A 287 -19.27 19.08 -11.31
N PRO A 288 -19.73 19.11 -12.57
CA PRO A 288 -19.23 18.18 -13.57
C PRO A 288 -17.78 18.49 -13.92
N LYS A 289 -16.92 17.48 -13.91
CA LYS A 289 -15.51 17.59 -14.23
C LYS A 289 -14.97 16.31 -14.86
N ASN A 290 -13.92 16.45 -15.66
CA ASN A 290 -13.16 15.30 -16.14
C ASN A 290 -12.11 14.90 -15.11
N MET A 291 -12.06 13.61 -14.82
CA MET A 291 -11.10 13.02 -13.90
C MET A 291 -10.23 12.02 -14.64
N VAL A 292 -9.06 11.73 -14.09
CA VAL A 292 -8.17 10.68 -14.58
C VAL A 292 -7.85 9.76 -13.42
N ARG A 293 -8.05 8.45 -13.63
CA ARG A 293 -7.55 7.39 -12.75
C ARG A 293 -6.30 6.80 -13.37
N ILE A 294 -5.19 6.88 -12.67
CA ILE A 294 -3.94 6.20 -13.03
C ILE A 294 -3.80 4.99 -12.11
N ARG A 295 -3.70 3.79 -12.70
CA ARG A 295 -3.63 2.53 -11.96
C ARG A 295 -2.30 1.82 -12.21
N TRP A 296 -1.70 1.33 -11.14
CA TRP A 296 -0.59 0.39 -11.15
C TRP A 296 -1.05 -0.94 -10.57
N ARG A 297 -0.56 -2.04 -11.14
CA ARG A 297 -0.77 -3.41 -10.66
C ARG A 297 0.54 -4.16 -10.62
N GLY A 298 0.72 -5.00 -9.60
CA GLY A 298 1.92 -5.82 -9.46
C GLY A 298 2.32 -6.01 -8.01
N PHE A 299 3.62 -6.07 -7.75
CA PHE A 299 4.18 -6.18 -6.40
C PHE A 299 4.77 -4.84 -5.97
N ILE A 300 3.91 -3.96 -5.43
CA ILE A 300 4.20 -2.54 -5.23
C ILE A 300 4.71 -2.30 -3.79
N PRO A 301 5.93 -1.76 -3.60
CA PRO A 301 6.45 -1.50 -2.26
C PRO A 301 5.95 -0.16 -1.68
N PRO A 302 5.96 0.00 -0.35
CA PRO A 302 5.63 1.25 0.35
C PRO A 302 6.28 2.51 -0.22
N ARG A 303 7.56 2.40 -0.57
CA ARG A 303 8.37 3.49 -1.09
C ARG A 303 7.79 4.06 -2.40
N PHE A 304 7.24 3.19 -3.26
CA PHE A 304 6.66 3.59 -4.54
C PHE A 304 5.43 4.49 -4.34
N ALA A 305 4.51 4.08 -3.45
CA ALA A 305 3.33 4.89 -3.11
C ALA A 305 3.73 6.25 -2.51
N ARG A 306 4.75 6.27 -1.63
CA ARG A 306 5.27 7.50 -1.03
C ARG A 306 5.88 8.45 -2.07
N GLU A 307 6.71 7.94 -2.98
CA GLU A 307 7.36 8.77 -4.00
C GLU A 307 6.34 9.34 -5.00
N LEU A 308 5.34 8.55 -5.40
CA LEU A 308 4.21 9.03 -6.21
C LEU A 308 3.41 10.12 -5.50
N PHE A 309 3.07 9.91 -4.22
CA PHE A 309 2.37 10.91 -3.41
C PHE A 309 3.13 12.25 -3.37
N LEU A 310 4.43 12.20 -3.11
CA LEU A 310 5.27 13.39 -3.01
C LEU A 310 5.43 14.11 -4.35
N SER A 311 5.61 13.36 -5.44
CA SER A 311 5.68 13.93 -6.80
C SER A 311 4.36 14.61 -7.18
N ALA A 312 3.24 13.90 -7.05
CA ALA A 312 1.92 14.44 -7.38
C ALA A 312 1.55 15.66 -6.53
N ARG A 313 1.88 15.66 -5.23
CA ARG A 313 1.66 16.82 -4.34
C ARG A 313 2.53 18.00 -4.75
N LYS A 314 3.82 17.79 -4.99
CA LYS A 314 4.79 18.87 -5.27
C LYS A 314 4.45 19.62 -6.54
N ASP A 315 4.09 18.90 -7.60
CA ASP A 315 3.92 19.48 -8.93
C ASP A 315 2.44 19.71 -9.27
N GLY A 316 1.56 18.80 -8.87
CA GLY A 316 0.12 18.89 -9.16
C GLY A 316 -0.68 19.79 -8.22
N LEU A 317 -0.23 19.97 -6.97
CA LEU A 317 -0.92 20.78 -5.95
C LEU A 317 -0.09 21.99 -5.50
N LYS A 318 0.81 22.46 -6.36
CA LYS A 318 1.61 23.64 -6.10
C LYS A 318 0.71 24.88 -5.95
N ILE A 319 0.92 25.62 -4.87
CA ILE A 319 0.28 26.93 -4.62
C ILE A 319 1.27 28.03 -5.00
N ALA A 320 0.81 29.05 -5.72
CA ALA A 320 1.62 30.20 -6.08
C ALA A 320 2.06 30.97 -4.81
N LYS A 321 3.29 31.52 -4.79
CA LYS A 321 3.81 32.20 -3.60
C LYS A 321 2.92 33.35 -3.10
N GLU A 322 2.21 33.99 -4.01
CA GLU A 322 1.31 35.12 -3.74
C GLU A 322 0.01 34.67 -3.05
N GLU A 323 -0.36 33.40 -3.19
CA GLU A 323 -1.58 32.80 -2.64
C GLU A 323 -1.29 31.97 -1.37
N GLN A 324 -0.06 31.98 -0.87
CA GLN A 324 0.33 31.25 0.34
C GLN A 324 0.03 32.04 1.61
N ASP A 325 -0.48 31.37 2.63
CA ASP A 325 -0.78 31.92 3.96
C ASP A 325 0.47 32.09 4.88
N GLY A 326 1.68 31.92 4.32
CA GLY A 326 2.94 31.96 5.07
C GLY A 326 3.29 30.66 5.81
N GLU A 327 2.32 29.76 6.02
CA GLU A 327 2.54 28.42 6.57
C GLU A 327 2.49 27.31 5.50
N GLY A 328 2.27 27.69 4.24
CA GLY A 328 2.22 26.80 3.07
C GLY A 328 0.84 26.19 2.80
N GLY A 329 -0.20 26.73 3.43
CA GLY A 329 -1.59 26.58 3.00
C GLY A 329 -2.00 27.70 2.03
N THR A 330 -3.29 27.76 1.72
CA THR A 330 -3.87 28.75 0.80
C THR A 330 -4.43 29.93 1.59
N ALA A 331 -4.07 31.16 1.22
CA ALA A 331 -4.50 32.39 1.90
C ALA A 331 -6.02 32.57 1.98
N ASN A 332 -6.76 32.09 0.96
CA ASN A 332 -8.21 32.30 0.88
C ASN A 332 -9.04 31.04 1.19
N GLN A 333 -8.42 29.86 1.42
CA GLN A 333 -9.12 28.57 1.65
C GLN A 333 -10.14 28.13 0.57
N GLU A 334 -10.21 28.84 -0.56
CA GLU A 334 -11.10 28.58 -1.69
C GLU A 334 -10.50 27.60 -2.74
N ASP A 335 -9.30 27.06 -2.51
CA ASP A 335 -8.73 26.11 -3.45
C ASP A 335 -9.37 24.72 -3.28
N HIS A 336 -10.14 24.31 -4.28
CA HIS A 336 -10.86 23.05 -4.30
C HIS A 336 -10.06 21.90 -4.93
N ARG A 337 -8.78 22.11 -5.30
CA ARG A 337 -7.95 21.08 -5.91
C ARG A 337 -7.57 20.01 -4.90
N TRP A 338 -7.71 18.76 -5.31
CA TRP A 338 -7.28 17.60 -4.53
C TRP A 338 -6.78 16.49 -5.45
N ILE A 339 -5.99 15.60 -4.87
CA ILE A 339 -5.60 14.31 -5.44
C ILE A 339 -5.93 13.22 -4.43
N ALA A 340 -6.34 12.05 -4.90
CA ALA A 340 -6.59 10.89 -4.07
C ALA A 340 -5.66 9.75 -4.46
N LEU A 341 -5.10 9.07 -3.47
CA LEU A 341 -4.36 7.83 -3.64
C LEU A 341 -5.10 6.71 -2.92
N THR A 342 -5.19 5.53 -3.51
CA THR A 342 -5.80 4.36 -2.89
C THR A 342 -4.97 3.13 -3.18
N ALA A 343 -4.60 2.37 -2.16
CA ALA A 343 -3.88 1.12 -2.32
C ALA A 343 -4.65 -0.04 -1.70
N ASN A 344 -4.61 -1.18 -2.39
CA ASN A 344 -5.15 -2.44 -1.90
C ASN A 344 -4.01 -3.47 -1.82
N ALA A 345 -3.91 -4.14 -0.67
CA ALA A 345 -2.93 -5.18 -0.44
C ALA A 345 -3.23 -6.46 -1.26
N PHE A 346 -2.32 -7.42 -1.20
CA PHE A 346 -2.67 -8.80 -1.55
C PHE A 346 -3.66 -9.36 -0.52
N GLU A 347 -4.60 -10.20 -0.96
CA GLU A 347 -5.61 -10.80 -0.09
C GLU A 347 -4.94 -11.48 1.13
N GLY A 348 -5.39 -11.11 2.33
CA GLY A 348 -4.88 -11.63 3.60
C GLY A 348 -3.53 -11.07 4.05
N PHE A 349 -2.95 -10.11 3.33
CA PHE A 349 -1.74 -9.36 3.71
C PHE A 349 -2.05 -7.91 4.14
N GLY A 350 -3.25 -7.72 4.71
CA GLY A 350 -3.84 -6.42 5.06
C GLY A 350 -5.02 -6.10 4.15
N GLY A 351 -5.75 -5.03 4.48
CA GLY A 351 -6.80 -4.49 3.62
C GLY A 351 -6.27 -3.43 2.67
N GLY A 352 -6.73 -2.20 2.82
CA GLY A 352 -6.33 -1.08 2.00
C GLY A 352 -6.33 0.25 2.74
N TRP A 353 -5.88 1.27 2.04
CA TRP A 353 -5.96 2.64 2.51
C TRP A 353 -6.32 3.58 1.37
N SER A 354 -6.94 4.69 1.75
CA SER A 354 -7.23 5.80 0.84
C SER A 354 -6.75 7.09 1.49
N VAL A 355 -6.13 7.97 0.69
CA VAL A 355 -5.58 9.25 1.15
C VAL A 355 -6.04 10.33 0.17
N VAL A 356 -6.61 11.41 0.69
CA VAL A 356 -6.92 12.61 -0.09
C VAL A 356 -6.02 13.73 0.38
N GLN A 357 -5.24 14.28 -0.53
CA GLN A 357 -4.43 15.48 -0.31
C GLN A 357 -5.09 16.64 -1.04
N PHE A 358 -5.41 17.69 -0.30
CA PHE A 358 -5.89 18.95 -0.87
C PHE A 358 -4.73 19.88 -1.21
N ALA A 359 -4.97 20.90 -2.03
CA ALA A 359 -4.03 21.99 -2.18
C ALA A 359 -3.69 22.58 -0.81
N GLY A 360 -2.39 22.63 -0.48
CA GLY A 360 -1.89 23.10 0.81
C GLY A 360 -1.47 21.95 1.74
N ARG A 361 -2.03 21.95 2.95
CA ARG A 361 -1.55 21.11 4.07
C ARG A 361 -2.52 20.02 4.50
N GLU A 362 -3.79 20.18 4.14
CA GLU A 362 -4.87 19.31 4.58
C GLU A 362 -4.77 17.93 3.93
N THR A 363 -4.80 16.88 4.76
CA THR A 363 -4.79 15.49 4.33
C THR A 363 -5.82 14.67 5.10
N LEU A 364 -6.68 13.97 4.37
CA LEU A 364 -7.59 12.98 4.91
C LEU A 364 -7.06 11.58 4.60
N SER A 365 -7.27 10.64 5.51
CA SER A 365 -6.76 9.29 5.38
C SER A 365 -7.74 8.28 5.97
N TRP A 366 -7.91 7.18 5.26
CA TRP A 366 -8.70 6.02 5.68
C TRP A 366 -7.82 4.78 5.62
N GLU A 367 -7.94 3.94 6.65
CA GLU A 367 -7.42 2.58 6.71
C GLU A 367 -8.61 1.65 6.85
N TYR A 368 -8.61 0.52 6.16
CA TYR A 368 -9.70 -0.46 6.21
C TYR A 368 -9.17 -1.87 5.95
N ASP A 369 -9.85 -2.86 6.53
CA ASP A 369 -9.51 -4.28 6.44
C ASP A 369 -10.21 -5.02 5.29
#